data_AF-A0A7S1PYG4-F1
#
_entry.id   AF-A0A7S1PYG4-F1
#
_cell.length_a   1.000
_cell.length_b   1.000
_cell.length_c   1.000
_cell.angle_alpha   90.00
_cell.angle_beta   90.00
_cell.angle_gamma   90.00
#
_symmetry.space_group_name_H-M   'P 1'
#
loop_
_entity.id
_entity.type
_entity.pdbx_description
1 polymer ?
#
loop_
_entity_poly.entity_id
_entity_poly.type
_entity_poly.pdbx_seq_one_letter_code
_entity_poly.pdbx_strand_id
1 'polypeptide(L)'
;PPHAPPPARAAAMQGRGPGAPCAPGGLAAPAGGASASDGAARAAAAAAGKSAGVDPVQSVGERFAQLYYGLLAVHPSALRQFYLEDSQMSRSWCGPGITFGGDPPPSSTIHKGLAQIMDAIMVSVGGQDPEHNNAPVVVTKVERVQSLAMPDESGIMAHITGIITFLQEGKMRRFSQALLLAPSPEGANLIYVRNDIVHYLDTLAPLGPGLPQFTPVRPLGAEAGAGAEAGGA
;
A
#
# COMPACT_ATOMS: atom_id res chain seq x y z
N PRO A 1 -28.88 20.31 31.46
CA PRO A 1 -28.54 21.34 30.45
C PRO A 1 -27.98 20.71 29.17
N PRO A 2 -28.76 20.67 28.07
CA PRO A 2 -28.29 20.11 26.81
C PRO A 2 -27.30 21.05 26.11
N HIS A 3 -26.14 20.51 25.76
CA HIS A 3 -25.09 21.18 24.99
C HIS A 3 -25.58 21.50 23.58
N ALA A 4 -25.53 22.78 23.20
CA ALA A 4 -25.79 23.23 21.84
C ALA A 4 -24.63 22.81 20.89
N PRO A 5 -24.92 22.37 19.66
CA PRO A 5 -23.89 22.09 18.66
C PRO A 5 -23.30 23.39 18.06
N PRO A 6 -22.00 23.40 17.69
CA PRO A 6 -21.37 24.57 17.06
C PRO A 6 -21.84 24.77 15.61
N PRO A 7 -21.85 26.02 15.09
CA PRO A 7 -22.36 26.33 13.76
C PRO A 7 -21.41 25.87 12.64
N ALA A 8 -22.02 25.42 11.54
CA ALA A 8 -21.36 25.04 10.30
C ALA A 8 -20.64 26.24 9.65
N ARG A 9 -19.34 26.09 9.37
CA ARG A 9 -18.57 27.05 8.58
C ARG A 9 -18.80 26.79 7.09
N ALA A 10 -19.46 27.73 6.44
CA ALA A 10 -19.49 27.87 4.99
C ALA A 10 -18.10 28.31 4.48
N ALA A 11 -17.48 27.51 3.62
CA ALA A 11 -16.30 27.92 2.86
C ALA A 11 -16.77 28.37 1.46
N ALA A 12 -16.48 29.64 1.18
CA ALA A 12 -16.86 30.36 -0.01
C ALA A 12 -16.10 29.89 -1.25
N MET A 13 -16.82 29.88 -2.37
CA MET A 13 -16.24 30.02 -3.71
C MET A 13 -15.50 31.35 -3.85
N GLN A 14 -14.36 31.34 -4.56
CA GLN A 14 -14.00 32.29 -5.63
C GLN A 14 -12.55 32.09 -6.08
N GLY A 15 -12.31 32.16 -7.40
CA GLY A 15 -10.95 32.32 -7.93
C GLY A 15 -10.69 31.80 -9.34
N ARG A 16 -11.52 32.17 -10.32
CA ARG A 16 -11.14 32.11 -11.75
C ARG A 16 -10.07 33.17 -12.02
N GLY A 17 -8.97 32.79 -12.68
CA GLY A 17 -8.02 33.70 -13.32
C GLY A 17 -7.59 33.15 -14.69
N PRO A 18 -7.73 33.91 -15.79
CA PRO A 18 -7.30 33.52 -17.14
C PRO A 18 -6.00 34.22 -17.57
N GLY A 19 -5.29 33.63 -18.55
CA GLY A 19 -4.18 34.23 -19.32
C GLY A 19 -2.82 33.59 -19.02
N ALA A 20 -1.93 33.31 -19.97
CA ALA A 20 -1.76 33.78 -21.35
C ALA A 20 -0.78 32.83 -22.12
N PRO A 21 -0.45 33.09 -23.40
CA PRO A 21 -0.17 32.04 -24.42
C PRO A 21 1.28 31.94 -24.93
N CYS A 22 1.50 30.89 -25.73
CA CYS A 22 2.39 30.73 -26.90
C CYS A 22 3.84 31.26 -26.89
N ALA A 23 4.78 30.36 -27.19
CA ALA A 23 6.00 30.68 -27.93
C ALA A 23 6.24 29.65 -29.07
N PRO A 24 6.60 30.09 -30.29
CA PRO A 24 6.92 29.23 -31.42
C PRO A 24 8.43 29.11 -31.68
N GLY A 25 8.82 28.09 -32.43
CA GLY A 25 9.94 28.17 -33.38
C GLY A 25 11.23 27.44 -33.00
N GLY A 26 11.72 26.62 -33.93
CA GLY A 26 13.06 26.04 -33.85
C GLY A 26 13.34 24.91 -34.85
N LEU A 27 13.20 25.17 -36.15
CA LEU A 27 13.75 24.33 -37.22
C LEU A 27 15.28 24.41 -37.22
N ALA A 28 15.97 23.26 -37.19
CA ALA A 28 17.27 23.08 -37.86
C ALA A 28 17.65 21.59 -37.93
N ALA A 29 17.64 21.05 -39.14
CA ALA A 29 18.47 19.90 -39.53
C ALA A 29 19.89 20.39 -39.89
N PRO A 30 20.90 19.51 -39.84
CA PRO A 30 21.48 19.14 -41.13
C PRO A 30 21.83 17.66 -41.29
N ALA A 31 21.93 17.31 -42.56
CA ALA A 31 22.35 16.05 -43.13
C ALA A 31 23.86 15.77 -42.97
N GLY A 32 24.23 14.50 -43.11
CA GLY A 32 25.52 14.11 -43.68
C GLY A 32 26.21 12.96 -42.95
N GLY A 33 26.51 11.88 -43.67
CA GLY A 33 27.54 10.92 -43.26
C GLY A 33 27.18 9.45 -43.46
N ALA A 34 27.07 9.01 -44.72
CA ALA A 34 27.14 7.59 -45.05
C ALA A 34 28.57 7.09 -44.84
N SER A 35 28.73 5.97 -44.12
CA SER A 35 29.93 5.13 -44.20
C SER A 35 29.51 3.68 -44.15
N ALA A 36 29.74 2.98 -45.26
CA ALA A 36 29.48 1.57 -45.44
C ALA A 36 30.64 0.75 -44.83
N SER A 37 30.30 -0.15 -43.91
CA SER A 37 31.08 -1.35 -43.64
C SER A 37 30.11 -2.45 -43.24
N ASP A 38 29.60 -3.13 -44.27
CA ASP A 38 28.72 -4.28 -44.17
C ASP A 38 29.61 -5.54 -44.14
N GLY A 39 29.27 -6.51 -43.28
CA GLY A 39 29.76 -7.89 -43.44
C GLY A 39 30.43 -8.53 -42.22
N ALA A 40 29.72 -8.64 -41.09
CA ALA A 40 29.91 -9.73 -40.10
C ALA A 40 28.92 -9.71 -38.91
N ALA A 41 28.06 -8.69 -38.76
CA ALA A 41 27.22 -8.51 -37.55
C ALA A 41 25.71 -8.77 -37.78
N ARG A 42 25.32 -9.41 -38.89
CA ARG A 42 23.91 -9.46 -39.34
C ARG A 42 23.09 -10.66 -38.83
N ALA A 43 23.68 -11.53 -38.01
CA ALA A 43 22.97 -12.63 -37.33
C ALA A 43 22.70 -12.38 -35.84
N ALA A 44 23.25 -11.30 -35.24
CA ALA A 44 22.98 -10.91 -33.85
C ALA A 44 21.94 -9.78 -33.72
N ALA A 45 21.62 -9.07 -34.81
CA ALA A 45 20.70 -7.94 -34.82
C ALA A 45 19.20 -8.33 -34.90
N ALA A 46 18.88 -9.61 -35.10
CA ALA A 46 17.49 -10.11 -35.12
C ALA A 46 16.96 -10.48 -33.72
N ALA A 47 17.81 -10.43 -32.69
CA ALA A 47 17.45 -10.58 -31.29
C ALA A 47 17.43 -9.24 -30.53
N ALA A 48 17.42 -8.11 -31.26
CA ALA A 48 16.91 -6.86 -30.72
C ALA A 48 15.39 -7.00 -30.61
N GLY A 49 14.96 -7.87 -29.67
CA GLY A 49 13.59 -7.96 -29.25
C GLY A 49 13.14 -6.54 -28.97
N LYS A 50 12.07 -6.10 -29.64
CA LYS A 50 11.28 -4.96 -29.19
C LYS A 50 11.16 -5.13 -27.68
N SER A 51 11.90 -4.33 -26.92
CA SER A 51 11.62 -4.14 -25.52
C SER A 51 10.19 -3.66 -25.54
N ALA A 52 9.24 -4.57 -25.29
CA ALA A 52 7.84 -4.23 -25.19
C ALA A 52 7.82 -3.08 -24.19
N GLY A 53 7.51 -1.87 -24.69
CA GLY A 53 7.64 -0.66 -23.90
C GLY A 53 6.90 -0.90 -22.61
N VAL A 54 7.61 -0.86 -21.49
CA VAL A 54 7.01 -1.08 -20.19
C VAL A 54 5.96 0.02 -20.05
N ASP A 55 4.69 -0.38 -19.88
CA ASP A 55 3.62 0.57 -19.64
C ASP A 55 3.97 1.37 -18.37
N PRO A 56 4.18 2.70 -18.46
CA PRO A 56 4.60 3.49 -17.32
C PRO A 56 3.60 3.43 -16.17
N VAL A 57 2.30 3.31 -16.47
CA VAL A 57 1.25 3.23 -15.44
C VAL A 57 1.37 1.92 -14.68
N GLN A 58 1.55 0.81 -15.41
CA GLN A 58 1.78 -0.50 -14.82
C GLN A 58 3.05 -0.51 -13.96
N SER A 59 4.13 0.11 -14.44
CA SER A 59 5.38 0.23 -13.68
C SER A 59 5.22 0.99 -12.37
N VAL A 60 4.41 2.05 -12.36
CA VAL A 60 4.10 2.81 -11.13
C VAL A 60 3.39 1.93 -10.10
N GLY A 61 2.36 1.18 -10.49
CA GLY A 61 1.65 0.32 -9.55
C GLY A 61 2.50 -0.84 -9.03
N GLU A 62 3.33 -1.45 -9.88
CA GLU A 62 4.28 -2.49 -9.47
C GLU A 62 5.32 -1.96 -8.47
N ARG A 63 5.89 -0.78 -8.77
CA ARG A 63 6.85 -0.12 -7.89
C ARG A 63 6.20 0.30 -6.58
N PHE A 64 4.98 0.82 -6.62
CA PHE A 64 4.19 1.13 -5.44
C PHE A 64 3.99 -0.12 -4.57
N ALA A 65 3.53 -1.23 -5.15
CA ALA A 65 3.30 -2.48 -4.42
C ALA A 65 4.59 -2.97 -3.72
N GLN A 66 5.72 -2.94 -4.44
CA GLN A 66 7.01 -3.33 -3.89
C GLN A 66 7.41 -2.47 -2.68
N LEU A 67 7.30 -1.15 -2.80
CA LEU A 67 7.67 -0.22 -1.73
C LEU A 67 6.69 -0.30 -0.54
N TYR A 68 5.39 -0.32 -0.81
CA TYR A 68 4.34 -0.38 0.19
C TYR A 68 4.46 -1.65 1.05
N TYR A 69 4.51 -2.83 0.41
CA TYR A 69 4.60 -4.09 1.15
C TYR A 69 5.99 -4.35 1.74
N GLY A 70 7.05 -3.82 1.11
CA GLY A 70 8.38 -3.83 1.70
C GLY A 70 8.44 -3.02 3.00
N LEU A 71 7.89 -1.80 3.00
CA LEU A 71 7.80 -0.96 4.18
C LEU A 71 6.86 -1.53 5.24
N LEU A 72 5.70 -2.07 4.85
CA LEU A 72 4.78 -2.72 5.79
C LEU A 72 5.47 -3.86 6.57
N ALA A 73 6.39 -4.58 5.92
CA ALA A 73 7.11 -5.67 6.55
C ALA A 73 8.13 -5.20 7.60
N VAL A 74 8.85 -4.11 7.36
CA VAL A 74 10.01 -3.71 8.19
C VAL A 74 9.81 -2.44 9.01
N HIS A 75 8.95 -1.51 8.56
CA HIS A 75 8.74 -0.22 9.20
C HIS A 75 7.33 0.32 8.87
N PRO A 76 6.28 -0.33 9.40
CA PRO A 76 4.89 0.02 9.10
C PRO A 76 4.55 1.49 9.41
N SER A 77 5.19 2.11 10.42
CA SER A 77 4.95 3.53 10.73
C SER A 77 5.35 4.49 9.59
N ALA A 78 6.33 4.12 8.76
CA ALA A 78 6.74 4.92 7.60
C ALA A 78 5.73 4.90 6.46
N LEU A 79 4.72 4.02 6.49
CA LEU A 79 3.62 4.08 5.52
C LEU A 79 2.85 5.39 5.58
N ARG A 80 2.96 6.15 6.67
CA ARG A 80 2.41 7.51 6.79
C ARG A 80 2.77 8.42 5.61
N GLN A 81 3.91 8.18 4.94
CA GLN A 81 4.35 8.98 3.81
C GLN A 81 3.50 8.80 2.55
N PHE A 82 2.71 7.72 2.47
CA PHE A 82 1.84 7.44 1.35
C PHE A 82 0.44 8.04 1.51
N TYR A 83 0.05 8.51 2.70
CA TYR A 83 -1.30 8.98 2.97
C TYR A 83 -1.29 10.45 3.37
N LEU A 84 -2.39 11.15 3.07
CA LEU A 84 -2.66 12.53 3.45
C LEU A 84 -3.94 12.60 4.30
N GLU A 85 -4.31 13.80 4.76
CA GLU A 85 -5.49 13.99 5.61
C GLU A 85 -6.83 13.73 4.89
N ASP A 86 -6.87 13.81 3.57
CA ASP A 86 -8.06 13.49 2.76
C ASP A 86 -8.12 12.01 2.34
N SER A 87 -7.11 11.21 2.69
CA SER A 87 -7.07 9.79 2.40
C SER A 87 -8.15 9.01 3.13
N GLN A 88 -8.62 7.93 2.50
CA GLN A 88 -9.58 7.00 3.11
C GLN A 88 -9.09 5.56 2.95
N MET A 89 -9.23 4.77 4.02
CA MET A 89 -8.93 3.35 4.00
C MET A 89 -10.16 2.55 4.45
N SER A 90 -10.47 1.48 3.73
CA SER A 90 -11.49 0.50 4.10
C SER A 90 -10.84 -0.86 4.25
N ARG A 91 -11.10 -1.53 5.37
CA ARG A 91 -10.65 -2.89 5.63
C ARG A 91 -11.85 -3.78 5.89
N SER A 92 -11.87 -4.94 5.25
CA SER A 92 -12.90 -5.95 5.50
C SER A 92 -12.31 -7.34 5.56
N TRP A 93 -12.94 -8.18 6.37
CA TRP A 93 -12.52 -9.55 6.63
C TRP A 93 -13.64 -10.48 6.18
N CYS A 94 -13.41 -11.18 5.08
CA CYS A 94 -14.27 -12.24 4.56
C CYS A 94 -13.80 -13.56 5.17
N GLY A 95 -14.37 -13.90 6.33
CA GLY A 95 -14.18 -15.22 6.93
C GLY A 95 -14.91 -16.31 6.14
N PRO A 96 -14.56 -17.61 6.32
CA PRO A 96 -15.18 -18.73 5.61
C PRO A 96 -16.59 -19.07 6.11
N GLY A 97 -17.21 -18.17 6.88
CA GLY A 97 -18.47 -18.37 7.55
C GLY A 97 -19.63 -18.40 6.56
N ILE A 98 -19.88 -19.57 5.97
CA ILE A 98 -21.26 -20.05 5.88
C ILE A 98 -21.67 -20.38 7.31
N THR A 99 -21.95 -19.35 8.11
CA THR A 99 -22.60 -19.55 9.39
C THR A 99 -24.05 -19.88 9.08
N PHE A 100 -24.33 -21.17 8.90
CA PHE A 100 -25.68 -21.74 9.04
C PHE A 100 -26.12 -21.49 10.50
N GLY A 101 -26.44 -20.24 10.86
CA GLY A 101 -26.60 -19.86 12.26
C GLY A 101 -26.74 -18.37 12.60
N GLY A 102 -26.81 -17.45 11.63
CA GLY A 102 -27.17 -16.06 11.92
C GLY A 102 -26.07 -15.17 12.50
N ASP A 103 -24.80 -15.54 12.36
CA ASP A 103 -23.70 -14.65 12.74
C ASP A 103 -23.67 -13.37 11.88
N PRO A 104 -23.24 -12.24 12.47
CA PRO A 104 -23.27 -10.94 11.82
C PRO A 104 -22.38 -10.90 10.55
N PRO A 105 -22.77 -10.09 9.55
CA PRO A 105 -22.03 -9.96 8.31
C PRO A 105 -20.58 -9.48 8.56
N PRO A 106 -19.66 -9.74 7.61
CA PRO A 106 -18.27 -9.35 7.72
C PRO A 106 -18.17 -7.85 8.08
N SER A 107 -17.46 -7.56 9.17
CA SER A 107 -17.24 -6.18 9.61
C SER A 107 -16.34 -5.48 8.62
N SER A 108 -16.86 -4.43 7.99
CA SER A 108 -16.07 -3.47 7.22
C SER A 108 -15.84 -2.24 8.08
N THR A 109 -14.58 -1.81 8.21
CA THR A 109 -14.22 -0.58 8.93
C THR A 109 -13.67 0.43 7.94
N ILE A 110 -14.12 1.68 8.07
CA ILE A 110 -13.66 2.81 7.25
C ILE A 110 -12.89 3.76 8.18
N HIS A 111 -11.67 4.08 7.78
CA HIS A 111 -10.74 4.96 8.47
C HIS A 111 -10.48 6.18 7.58
N LYS A 112 -10.59 7.39 8.13
CA LYS A 112 -10.43 8.63 7.37
C LYS A 112 -9.30 9.48 7.95
N GLY A 113 -8.48 10.03 7.06
CA GLY A 113 -7.33 10.83 7.41
C GLY A 113 -6.16 10.02 7.96
N LEU A 114 -5.00 10.67 8.02
CA LEU A 114 -3.73 10.00 8.28
C LEU A 114 -3.71 9.29 9.64
N ALA A 115 -4.20 9.96 10.69
CA ALA A 115 -4.17 9.44 12.04
C ALA A 115 -4.94 8.11 12.21
N GLN A 116 -6.18 8.04 11.70
CA GLN A 116 -7.01 6.82 11.82
C GLN A 116 -6.48 5.68 10.95
N ILE A 117 -5.93 6.02 9.77
CA ILE A 117 -5.34 5.03 8.87
C ILE A 117 -4.11 4.39 9.52
N MET A 118 -3.22 5.21 10.08
CA MET A 118 -2.02 4.72 10.74
C MET A 118 -2.34 3.90 11.99
N ASP A 119 -3.29 4.34 12.82
CA ASP A 119 -3.75 3.56 13.97
C ASP A 119 -4.23 2.16 13.54
N ALA A 120 -5.07 2.08 12.51
CA ALA A 120 -5.56 0.80 11.99
C ALA A 120 -4.46 -0.08 11.37
N ILE A 121 -3.48 0.51 10.67
CA ILE A 121 -2.32 -0.22 10.15
C ILE A 121 -1.50 -0.79 11.30
N MET A 122 -1.16 0.05 12.29
CA MET A 122 -0.34 -0.35 13.43
C MET A 122 -1.02 -1.45 14.25
N VAL A 123 -2.31 -1.31 14.56
CA VAL A 123 -3.10 -2.35 15.24
C VAL A 123 -3.07 -3.67 14.46
N SER A 124 -3.15 -3.63 13.12
CA SER A 124 -3.15 -4.83 12.28
C SER A 124 -1.80 -5.59 12.28
N VAL A 125 -0.69 -4.92 12.61
CA VAL A 125 0.67 -5.51 12.59
C VAL A 125 1.26 -5.71 13.98
N GLY A 126 0.49 -5.46 15.04
CA GLY A 126 0.92 -5.70 16.43
C GLY A 126 1.28 -4.46 17.25
N GLY A 127 1.04 -3.26 16.71
CA GLY A 127 1.09 -1.99 17.44
C GLY A 127 2.45 -1.30 17.48
N GLN A 128 3.52 -1.93 17.02
CA GLN A 128 4.88 -1.36 17.05
C GLN A 128 5.66 -1.71 15.79
N ASP A 129 6.60 -0.83 15.43
CA ASP A 129 7.62 -1.18 14.45
C ASP A 129 8.52 -2.28 15.03
N PRO A 130 9.01 -3.21 14.22
CA PRO A 130 9.93 -4.23 14.71
C PRO A 130 11.19 -3.57 15.26
N GLU A 131 11.58 -3.93 16.49
CA GLU A 131 12.82 -3.46 17.10
C GLU A 131 14.06 -3.93 16.32
N HIS A 132 15.23 -3.39 16.68
CA HIS A 132 16.57 -3.43 16.06
C HIS A 132 17.05 -4.68 15.29
N ASN A 133 16.37 -5.83 15.38
CA ASN A 133 16.67 -7.04 14.64
C ASN A 133 16.13 -7.06 13.20
N ASN A 134 15.41 -6.01 12.74
CA ASN A 134 14.83 -5.93 11.39
C ASN A 134 13.98 -7.15 11.01
N ALA A 135 13.42 -7.85 12.01
CA ALA A 135 12.57 -8.99 11.75
C ALA A 135 11.25 -8.49 11.14
N PRO A 136 10.77 -9.06 10.03
CA PRO A 136 9.54 -8.61 9.43
C PRO A 136 8.35 -8.86 10.37
N VAL A 137 7.38 -7.93 10.42
CA VAL A 137 6.10 -8.13 11.13
C VAL A 137 5.06 -8.83 10.26
N VAL A 138 5.20 -8.69 8.94
CA VAL A 138 4.38 -9.37 7.94
C VAL A 138 5.25 -9.90 6.79
N VAL A 139 4.80 -10.97 6.16
CA VAL A 139 5.37 -11.48 4.91
C VAL A 139 4.31 -11.43 3.83
N THR A 140 4.60 -10.73 2.74
CA THR A 140 3.67 -10.59 1.62
C THR A 140 4.23 -11.21 0.35
N LYS A 141 3.41 -12.02 -0.32
CA LYS A 141 3.64 -12.48 -1.68
C LYS A 141 2.60 -11.83 -2.58
N VAL A 142 3.00 -10.80 -3.32
CA VAL A 142 2.16 -10.19 -4.35
C VAL A 142 2.07 -11.16 -5.53
N GLU A 143 0.86 -11.52 -5.93
CA GLU A 143 0.61 -12.43 -7.05
C GLU A 143 0.32 -11.68 -8.35
N ARG A 144 -0.40 -10.57 -8.26
CA ARG A 144 -0.75 -9.74 -9.42
C ARG A 144 -0.86 -8.28 -9.03
N VAL A 145 -0.39 -7.43 -9.93
CA VAL A 145 -0.63 -5.99 -9.93
C VAL A 145 -1.23 -5.64 -11.28
N GLN A 146 -2.32 -4.89 -11.29
CA GLN A 146 -2.89 -4.33 -12.51
C GLN A 146 -3.16 -2.85 -12.28
N SER A 147 -2.62 -2.00 -13.15
CA SER A 147 -2.76 -0.55 -13.00
C SER A 147 -3.36 0.06 -14.25
N LEU A 148 -4.21 1.07 -14.06
CA LEU A 148 -4.89 1.78 -15.14
C LEU A 148 -4.90 3.27 -14.82
N ALA A 149 -4.58 4.11 -15.80
CA ALA A 149 -4.75 5.55 -15.67
C ALA A 149 -6.25 5.88 -15.70
N MET A 150 -6.67 6.79 -14.84
CA MET A 150 -8.05 7.26 -14.83
C MET A 150 -8.32 8.12 -16.09
N PRO A 151 -9.50 8.01 -16.73
CA PRO A 151 -9.82 8.77 -17.94
C PRO A 151 -9.83 10.29 -17.76
N ASP A 152 -10.01 10.77 -16.54
CA ASP A 152 -10.01 12.18 -16.17
C ASP A 152 -8.64 12.68 -15.70
N GLU A 153 -7.59 11.86 -15.86
CA GLU A 153 -6.21 12.14 -15.43
C GLU A 153 -6.07 12.43 -13.93
N SER A 154 -7.08 12.09 -13.12
CA SER A 154 -7.07 12.34 -11.67
C SER A 154 -6.10 11.44 -10.91
N GLY A 155 -5.57 10.39 -11.56
CA GLY A 155 -4.66 9.46 -10.94
C GLY A 155 -4.57 8.10 -11.63
N ILE A 156 -4.11 7.12 -10.86
CA ILE A 156 -3.92 5.73 -11.27
C ILE A 156 -4.74 4.83 -10.33
N MET A 157 -5.59 3.99 -10.90
CA MET A 157 -6.23 2.90 -10.19
C MET A 157 -5.30 1.68 -10.22
N ALA A 158 -4.92 1.16 -9.06
CA ALA A 158 -4.12 -0.06 -8.94
C ALA A 158 -4.90 -1.14 -8.20
N HIS A 159 -4.99 -2.33 -8.79
CA HIS A 159 -5.56 -3.53 -8.17
C HIS A 159 -4.43 -4.52 -7.88
N ILE A 160 -4.28 -4.88 -6.61
CA ILE A 160 -3.21 -5.75 -6.12
C ILE A 160 -3.85 -6.95 -5.44
N THR A 161 -3.43 -8.15 -5.83
CA THR A 161 -3.83 -9.38 -5.16
C THR A 161 -2.61 -10.16 -4.69
N GLY A 162 -2.76 -10.86 -3.58
CA GLY A 162 -1.70 -11.72 -3.09
C GLY A 162 -2.03 -12.44 -1.81
N ILE A 163 -0.98 -12.87 -1.12
CA ILE A 163 -1.04 -13.54 0.17
C ILE A 163 -0.23 -12.71 1.17
N ILE A 164 -0.79 -12.49 2.35
CA ILE A 164 -0.11 -11.84 3.48
C ILE A 164 -0.13 -12.78 4.68
N THR A 165 1.00 -12.87 5.37
CA THR A 165 1.13 -13.62 6.62
C THR A 165 1.46 -12.64 7.73
N PHE A 166 0.56 -12.52 8.70
CA PHE A 166 0.78 -11.72 9.92
C PHE A 166 1.55 -12.59 10.91
N LEU A 167 2.84 -12.30 11.10
CA LEU A 167 3.74 -13.21 11.81
C LEU A 167 3.42 -13.27 13.31
N GLN A 168 2.95 -12.18 13.89
CA GLN A 168 2.52 -12.16 15.30
C GLN A 168 1.28 -13.02 15.54
N GLU A 169 0.32 -13.04 14.61
CA GLU A 169 -0.89 -13.86 14.69
C GLU A 169 -0.67 -15.30 14.21
N GLY A 170 0.41 -15.57 13.47
CA GLY A 170 0.62 -16.83 12.76
C GLY A 170 -0.44 -17.10 11.68
N LYS A 171 -1.14 -16.06 11.20
CA LYS A 171 -2.27 -16.20 10.26
C LYS A 171 -1.89 -15.79 8.86
N MET A 172 -2.19 -16.67 7.90
CA MET A 172 -2.05 -16.42 6.47
C MET A 172 -3.41 -16.08 5.88
N ARG A 173 -3.48 -14.99 5.14
CA ARG A 173 -4.70 -14.49 4.48
C ARG A 173 -4.41 -14.19 3.02
N ARG A 174 -5.35 -14.51 2.14
CA ARG A 174 -5.38 -13.92 0.80
C ARG A 174 -5.91 -12.49 0.92
N PHE A 175 -5.46 -11.61 0.03
CA PHE A 175 -5.98 -10.26 -0.02
C PHE A 175 -6.24 -9.81 -1.46
N SER A 176 -7.21 -8.92 -1.59
CA SER A 176 -7.49 -8.13 -2.78
C SER A 176 -7.58 -6.67 -2.36
N GLN A 177 -6.69 -5.85 -2.89
CA GLN A 177 -6.57 -4.43 -2.56
C GLN A 177 -6.80 -3.58 -3.82
N ALA A 178 -7.69 -2.59 -3.72
CA ALA A 178 -7.89 -1.57 -4.74
C ALA A 178 -7.43 -0.21 -4.20
N LEU A 179 -6.58 0.46 -4.96
CA LEU A 179 -5.94 1.72 -4.60
C LEU A 179 -6.23 2.78 -5.65
N LEU A 180 -6.57 3.99 -5.21
CA LEU A 180 -6.52 5.18 -6.05
C LEU A 180 -5.30 6.01 -5.66
N LEU A 181 -4.28 6.00 -6.52
CA LEU A 181 -3.10 6.84 -6.40
C LEU A 181 -3.38 8.18 -7.09
N ALA A 182 -3.28 9.30 -6.38
CA ALA A 182 -3.52 10.63 -6.92
C ALA A 182 -2.25 11.49 -6.88
N PRO A 183 -2.09 12.48 -7.78
CA PRO A 183 -1.04 13.48 -7.67
C PRO A 183 -1.16 14.26 -6.35
N SER A 184 -0.05 14.42 -5.64
CA SER A 184 -0.03 15.19 -4.40
C SER A 184 -0.15 16.69 -4.68
N PRO A 185 -0.92 17.45 -3.87
CA PRO A 185 -0.94 18.90 -3.97
C PRO A 185 0.41 19.55 -3.61
N GLU A 186 1.30 18.83 -2.93
CA GLU A 186 2.60 19.32 -2.45
C GLU A 186 3.67 19.34 -3.56
N GLY A 187 3.47 18.63 -4.68
CA GLY A 187 4.43 18.63 -5.77
C GLY A 187 4.04 17.75 -6.96
N ALA A 188 4.42 18.21 -8.17
CA ALA A 188 4.02 17.60 -9.45
C ALA A 188 4.53 16.16 -9.68
N ASN A 189 5.52 15.71 -8.92
CA ASN A 189 6.14 14.38 -9.05
C ASN A 189 5.86 13.46 -7.86
N LEU A 190 4.98 13.88 -6.95
CA LEU A 190 4.62 13.10 -5.77
C LEU A 190 3.23 12.50 -5.99
N ILE A 191 3.09 11.23 -5.62
CA ILE A 191 1.80 10.52 -5.63
C ILE A 191 1.48 10.07 -4.22
N TYR A 192 0.21 10.14 -3.85
CA TYR A 192 -0.30 9.67 -2.56
C TYR A 192 -1.51 8.75 -2.77
N VAL A 193 -1.82 7.97 -1.75
CA VAL A 193 -2.94 7.04 -1.71
C VAL A 193 -4.18 7.81 -1.27
N ARG A 194 -5.08 8.09 -2.20
CA ARG A 194 -6.34 8.79 -1.91
C ARG A 194 -7.40 7.83 -1.37
N ASN A 195 -7.50 6.64 -1.95
CA ASN A 195 -8.38 5.57 -1.46
C ASN A 195 -7.61 4.26 -1.39
N ASP A 196 -7.84 3.49 -0.34
CA ASP A 196 -7.25 2.18 -0.08
C ASP A 196 -8.33 1.22 0.42
N ILE A 197 -8.75 0.27 -0.41
CA ILE A 197 -9.77 -0.72 -0.04
C ILE A 197 -9.12 -2.09 -0.04
N VAL A 198 -9.01 -2.72 1.12
CA VAL A 198 -8.48 -4.08 1.24
C VAL A 198 -9.54 -5.05 1.76
N HIS A 199 -9.66 -6.16 1.03
CA HIS A 199 -10.47 -7.31 1.39
C HIS A 199 -9.54 -8.45 1.74
N TYR A 200 -9.58 -8.92 2.99
CA TYR A 200 -8.91 -10.14 3.40
C TYR A 200 -9.85 -11.32 3.26
N LEU A 201 -9.38 -12.38 2.62
CA LEU A 201 -10.07 -13.66 2.49
C LEU A 201 -9.34 -14.66 3.37
N ASP A 202 -10.05 -15.24 4.34
CA ASP A 202 -9.48 -16.28 5.17
C ASP A 202 -9.18 -17.52 4.31
N THR A 203 -7.93 -17.97 4.39
CA THR A 203 -7.49 -19.18 3.71
C THR A 203 -7.87 -20.37 4.58
N LEU A 204 -8.80 -21.20 4.10
CA LEU A 204 -9.31 -22.39 4.80
C LEU A 204 -8.27 -23.49 5.08
N ALA A 205 -7.07 -23.39 4.51
CA ALA A 205 -6.03 -24.38 4.72
C ALA A 205 -5.14 -23.95 5.89
N PRO A 206 -5.25 -24.59 7.08
CA PRO A 206 -4.16 -24.53 8.04
C PRO A 206 -2.88 -24.93 7.32
N LEU A 207 -1.81 -24.16 7.52
CA LEU A 207 -0.48 -24.50 7.03
C LEU A 207 -0.23 -25.96 7.40
N GLY A 208 -0.15 -26.84 6.40
CA GLY A 208 -0.10 -28.27 6.62
C GLY A 208 1.02 -28.68 7.58
N PRO A 209 0.94 -29.88 8.18
CA PRO A 209 1.96 -30.37 9.10
C PRO A 209 3.31 -30.44 8.37
N GLY A 210 4.20 -29.48 8.63
CA GLY A 210 5.51 -29.41 7.96
C GLY A 210 6.11 -28.02 7.84
N LEU A 211 5.32 -26.94 7.96
CA LEU A 211 5.91 -25.63 8.20
C LEU A 211 6.28 -25.50 9.68
N PRO A 212 7.47 -24.95 10.01
CA PRO A 212 7.85 -24.74 11.39
C PRO A 212 6.75 -23.90 12.02
N GLN A 213 6.06 -24.48 13.01
CA GLN A 213 5.17 -23.68 13.84
C GLN A 213 6.08 -22.64 14.48
N PHE A 214 5.91 -21.38 14.10
CA PHE A 214 6.51 -20.29 14.83
C PHE A 214 5.88 -20.34 16.20
N THR A 215 6.54 -21.00 17.15
CA THR A 215 6.20 -20.89 18.55
C THR A 215 6.30 -19.40 18.86
N PRO A 216 5.20 -18.73 19.21
CA PRO A 216 5.26 -17.31 19.51
C PRO A 216 6.36 -17.12 20.54
N VAL A 217 7.36 -16.32 20.18
CA VAL A 217 8.50 -16.05 21.06
C VAL A 217 7.89 -15.43 22.31
N ARG A 218 7.81 -16.23 23.37
CA ARG A 218 7.31 -15.76 24.66
C ARG A 218 8.23 -14.60 25.06
N PRO A 219 7.70 -13.38 25.31
CA PRO A 219 8.53 -12.26 25.69
C PRO A 219 9.38 -12.66 26.90
N LEU A 220 10.69 -12.69 26.70
CA LEU A 220 11.68 -13.04 27.71
C LEU A 220 11.82 -11.83 28.65
N GLY A 221 10.81 -11.53 29.46
CA GLY A 221 10.83 -10.30 30.26
C GLY A 221 9.66 -10.01 31.19
N ALA A 222 8.69 -10.91 31.36
CA ALA A 222 7.66 -10.78 32.40
C ALA A 222 7.85 -11.85 33.48
N GLU A 223 9.06 -11.92 34.06
CA GLU A 223 9.19 -12.56 35.36
C GLU A 223 8.58 -11.64 36.41
N ALA A 224 7.60 -12.21 37.11
CA ALA A 224 6.84 -11.59 38.17
C ALA A 224 7.77 -11.13 39.30
N GLY A 225 7.85 -9.82 39.51
CA GLY A 225 8.19 -9.24 40.81
C GLY A 225 7.06 -9.43 41.80
N ALA A 226 6.70 -10.68 42.12
CA ALA A 226 5.91 -11.01 43.30
C ALA A 226 6.89 -11.21 44.47
N GLY A 227 7.53 -10.12 44.89
CA GLY A 227 8.35 -10.06 46.09
C GLY A 227 7.46 -9.71 47.28
N ALA A 228 7.27 -10.68 48.16
CA ALA A 228 6.66 -10.53 49.46
C ALA A 228 7.55 -9.73 50.42
N GLU A 229 6.95 -8.89 51.25
CA GLU A 229 7.45 -8.51 52.58
C GLU A 229 6.20 -8.42 53.46
N ALA A 230 5.84 -9.46 54.23
CA ALA A 230 6.42 -9.90 55.50
C ALA A 230 6.48 -8.77 56.53
N GLY A 231 5.74 -8.97 57.62
CA GLY A 231 5.41 -7.93 58.59
C GLY A 231 6.50 -7.57 59.60
N GLY A 232 6.21 -6.51 60.34
CA GLY A 232 6.97 -6.08 61.50
C GLY A 232 6.28 -4.93 62.23
N ALA A 233 5.88 -5.22 63.47
CA ALA A 233 5.39 -4.35 64.56
C ALA A 233 3.90 -3.95 64.56
#